data_AF-A0A2E8CYU9-F1
#
_entry.id   AF-A0A2E8CYU9-F1
#
_cell.length_a   1.000
_cell.length_b   1.000
_cell.length_c   1.000
_cell.angle_alpha   90.00
_cell.angle_beta   90.00
_cell.angle_gamma   90.00
#
_symmetry.space_group_name_H-M   'P 1'
#
loop_
_entity.id
_entity.type
_entity.pdbx_description
1 polymer ?
#
loop_
_entity_poly.entity_id
_entity_poly.type
_entity_poly.pdbx_seq_one_letter_code
_entity_poly.pdbx_strand_id
1 'polypeptide(L)'
;MQCAEFEIRLQDALDRRIDPESDDRLVDHAERCEACRHVVYGQRLLLDGLRVQAEPPCSSHIGHQVLDRLASDSARRTRRRRLVFALAIAVALFVAVLPFARGPRADTATARPSAKVLAIATVPQPPLPKPTMTAGETEEFRLLIRQLLDQVSLRPLEGFESVDRVAGKSIRPLAITFHFAFDTLRRTLPGQGSAEPTHPQARSLRSDAASPII
;
A
#
# COMPACT_ATOMS: atom_id res chain seq x y z
N MET A 1 2.22 -8.78 36.70
CA MET A 1 2.02 -8.72 35.24
C MET A 1 2.31 -10.09 34.66
N GLN A 2 1.46 -10.55 33.75
CA GLN A 2 1.69 -11.79 32.98
C GLN A 2 2.54 -11.49 31.73
N CYS A 3 3.21 -12.49 31.13
CA CYS A 3 4.08 -12.27 29.97
C CYS A 3 3.34 -11.64 28.76
N ALA A 4 2.08 -12.00 28.54
CA ALA A 4 1.27 -11.42 27.46
C ALA A 4 0.97 -9.92 27.70
N GLU A 5 0.69 -9.53 28.93
CA GLU A 5 0.49 -8.14 29.31
C GLU A 5 1.79 -7.33 29.19
N PHE A 6 2.92 -7.94 29.54
CA PHE A 6 4.24 -7.36 29.37
C PHE A 6 4.52 -7.03 27.90
N GLU A 7 4.24 -7.94 26.98
CA GLU A 7 4.47 -7.73 25.56
C GLU A 7 3.61 -6.57 25.01
N ILE A 8 2.32 -6.54 25.36
CA ILE A 8 1.41 -5.44 24.97
C ILE A 8 1.93 -4.10 25.52
N ARG A 9 2.33 -4.06 26.79
CA ARG A 9 2.83 -2.84 27.43
C ARG A 9 4.16 -2.38 26.84
N LEU A 10 5.05 -3.31 26.50
CA LEU A 10 6.30 -3.01 25.82
C LEU A 10 6.05 -2.41 24.44
N GLN A 11 5.10 -2.97 23.67
CA GLN A 11 4.71 -2.41 22.37
C GLN A 11 4.13 -0.99 22.51
N ASP A 12 3.23 -0.76 23.47
CA ASP A 12 2.67 0.58 23.72
C ASP A 12 3.75 1.60 24.14
N ALA A 13 4.75 1.18 24.92
CA ALA A 13 5.90 2.02 25.24
C ALA A 13 6.71 2.39 23.99
N LEU A 14 7.01 1.41 23.12
CA LEU A 14 7.74 1.63 21.88
C LEU A 14 6.97 2.53 20.89
N ASP A 15 5.66 2.34 20.75
CA ASP A 15 4.79 3.16 19.90
C ASP A 15 4.76 4.63 20.35
N ARG A 16 4.79 4.85 21.67
CA ARG A 16 4.90 6.19 22.28
C ARG A 16 6.32 6.73 22.34
N ARG A 17 7.31 5.97 21.84
CA ARG A 17 8.74 6.29 21.89
C ARG A 17 9.24 6.52 23.33
N ILE A 18 8.66 5.82 24.30
CA ILE A 18 9.10 5.81 25.69
C ILE A 18 10.18 4.73 25.83
N ASP A 19 11.27 5.06 26.54
CA ASP A 19 12.31 4.08 26.83
C ASP A 19 11.76 2.96 27.72
N PRO A 20 11.79 1.68 27.31
CA PRO A 20 11.29 0.57 28.13
C PRO A 20 11.95 0.47 29.51
N GLU A 21 13.20 0.94 29.67
CA GLU A 21 13.90 0.96 30.95
C GLU A 21 13.34 2.01 31.93
N SER A 22 12.54 2.96 31.44
CA SER A 22 11.87 3.97 32.28
C SER A 22 10.50 3.54 32.83
N ASP A 23 9.98 2.37 32.42
CA ASP A 23 8.72 1.84 32.93
C ASP A 23 8.98 0.78 34.02
N ASP A 24 8.81 1.19 35.28
CA ASP A 24 9.03 0.34 36.47
C ASP A 24 8.34 -1.02 36.37
N ARG A 25 7.14 -1.09 35.76
CA ARG A 25 6.40 -2.36 35.65
C ARG A 25 7.05 -3.31 34.66
N LEU A 26 7.62 -2.80 33.56
CA LEU A 26 8.37 -3.61 32.60
C LEU A 26 9.66 -4.12 33.24
N VAL A 27 10.40 -3.25 33.92
CA VAL A 27 11.65 -3.60 34.63
C VAL A 27 11.39 -4.67 35.69
N ASP A 28 10.41 -4.44 36.58
CA ASP A 28 10.00 -5.37 37.63
C ASP A 28 9.70 -6.79 37.12
N HIS A 29 9.06 -6.89 35.96
CA HIS A 29 8.70 -8.17 35.36
C HIS A 29 9.90 -8.83 34.67
N ALA A 30 10.70 -8.05 33.94
CA ALA A 30 11.91 -8.52 33.29
C ALA A 30 12.94 -9.06 34.29
N GLU A 31 13.02 -8.50 35.50
CA GLU A 31 13.87 -9.02 36.57
C GLU A 31 13.45 -10.42 37.05
N ARG A 32 12.15 -10.73 37.02
CA ARG A 32 11.58 -11.99 37.50
C ARG A 32 11.37 -13.04 36.40
N CYS A 33 11.33 -12.62 35.14
CA CYS A 33 11.06 -13.50 34.00
C CYS A 33 12.21 -13.45 32.99
N GLU A 34 13.01 -14.52 32.95
CA GLU A 34 14.18 -14.63 32.05
C GLU A 34 13.82 -14.43 30.57
N ALA A 35 12.71 -15.01 30.10
CA ALA A 35 12.27 -14.83 28.72
C ALA A 35 11.98 -13.36 28.38
N CYS A 36 11.30 -12.64 29.27
CA CYS A 36 10.97 -11.23 29.07
C CYS A 36 12.20 -10.33 29.20
N ARG A 37 13.17 -10.70 30.04
CA ARG A 37 14.48 -10.06 30.14
C ARG A 37 15.22 -10.07 28.81
N HIS A 38 15.25 -11.22 28.13
CA HIS A 38 15.88 -11.34 26.82
C HIS A 38 15.20 -10.48 25.76
N VAL A 39 13.87 -10.34 25.82
CA VAL A 39 13.12 -9.47 24.90
C VAL A 39 13.50 -8.00 25.10
N VAL A 40 13.53 -7.49 26.34
CA VAL A 40 13.94 -6.10 26.62
C VAL A 40 15.39 -5.86 26.23
N TYR A 41 16.28 -6.79 26.55
CA TYR A 41 17.69 -6.70 26.15
C TYR A 41 17.87 -6.65 24.62
N GLY A 42 17.13 -7.50 23.89
CA GLY A 42 17.13 -7.49 22.43
C GLY A 42 16.63 -6.17 21.84
N GLN A 43 15.54 -5.63 22.40
CA GLN A 43 15.01 -4.32 21.99
C GLN A 43 16.01 -3.19 22.26
N ARG A 44 16.67 -3.21 23.41
CA ARG A 44 17.72 -2.24 23.75
C ARG A 44 18.85 -2.27 22.72
N LEU A 45 19.37 -3.45 22.39
CA LEU A 45 20.43 -3.59 21.38
C LEU A 45 20.00 -3.06 20.01
N LEU A 46 18.75 -3.32 19.61
CA LEU A 46 18.21 -2.80 18.35
C LEU A 46 18.11 -1.27 18.36
N LEU A 47 17.56 -0.69 19.43
CA LEU A 47 17.44 0.76 19.59
C LEU A 47 18.80 1.44 19.66
N ASP A 48 19.76 0.87 20.38
CA ASP A 48 21.13 1.36 20.43
C ASP A 48 21.80 1.28 19.05
N GLY A 49 21.59 0.19 18.31
CA GLY A 49 22.04 0.06 16.93
C GLY A 49 21.46 1.14 16.01
N LEU A 50 20.16 1.45 16.16
CA LEU A 50 19.51 2.53 15.42
C LEU A 50 20.02 3.92 15.80
N ARG A 51 20.35 4.15 17.08
CA ARG A 51 20.94 5.41 17.56
C ARG A 51 22.33 5.66 16.99
N VAL A 52 23.11 4.59 16.77
CA VAL A 52 24.46 4.68 16.18
C VAL A 52 24.41 4.90 14.67
N GLN A 53 23.33 4.51 13.99
CA GLN A 53 23.19 4.82 12.58
C GLN A 53 23.04 6.33 12.40
N ALA A 54 23.99 6.93 11.66
CA ALA A 54 23.91 8.32 11.28
C ALA A 54 22.57 8.57 10.59
N GLU A 55 21.81 9.56 11.08
CA GLU A 55 20.58 9.98 10.43
C GLU A 55 20.92 10.34 8.98
N PRO A 56 20.33 9.63 7.98
CA PRO A 56 20.58 9.98 6.60
C PRO A 56 20.12 11.43 6.40
N PRO A 57 20.88 12.27 5.68
CA PRO A 57 20.48 13.65 5.45
C PRO A 57 19.11 13.65 4.76
N CYS A 58 18.09 14.13 5.47
CA CYS A 58 16.78 14.33 4.87
C CYS A 58 16.90 15.42 3.81
N SER A 59 16.80 15.05 2.53
CA SER A 59 16.71 16.05 1.49
C SER A 59 15.42 16.85 1.70
N SER A 60 15.52 18.18 1.69
CA SER A 60 14.37 19.08 1.85
C SER A 60 13.25 18.77 0.85
N HIS A 61 13.62 18.25 -0.32
CA HIS A 61 12.72 17.84 -1.37
C HIS A 61 11.74 16.74 -0.96
N ILE A 62 12.17 15.73 -0.18
CA ILE A 62 11.28 14.64 0.26
C ILE A 62 10.19 15.20 1.18
N GLY A 63 10.55 16.12 2.08
CA GLY A 63 9.59 16.80 2.95
C GLY A 63 8.51 17.52 2.14
N HIS A 64 8.91 18.30 1.13
CA HIS A 64 7.97 18.99 0.25
C HIS A 64 7.10 18.01 -0.56
N GLN A 65 7.69 16.97 -1.15
CA GLN A 65 6.92 15.97 -1.92
C GLN A 65 5.86 15.26 -1.06
N VAL A 66 6.21 14.88 0.17
CA VAL A 66 5.27 14.23 1.09
C VAL A 66 4.17 15.20 1.49
N LEU A 67 4.51 16.45 1.83
CA LEU A 67 3.53 17.48 2.17
C LEU A 67 2.60 17.81 1.00
N ASP A 68 3.12 17.94 -0.22
CA ASP A 68 2.31 18.19 -1.41
C ASP A 68 1.38 17.02 -1.73
N ARG A 69 1.84 15.79 -1.51
CA ARG A 69 1.02 14.59 -1.68
C ARG A 69 -0.08 14.51 -0.61
N LEU A 70 0.22 14.84 0.63
CA LEU A 70 -0.78 14.92 1.71
C LEU A 70 -1.79 16.05 1.48
N ALA A 71 -1.32 17.22 1.04
CA ALA A 71 -2.16 18.37 0.70
C ALA A 71 -3.11 18.02 -0.45
N SER A 72 -2.61 17.42 -1.53
CA SER A 72 -3.41 17.00 -2.68
C SER A 72 -4.42 15.90 -2.33
N ASP A 73 -4.06 14.93 -1.49
CA ASP A 73 -5.00 13.91 -1.02
C ASP A 73 -6.10 14.49 -0.13
N SER A 74 -5.77 15.45 0.74
CA SER A 74 -6.76 16.13 1.57
C SER A 74 -7.76 16.94 0.73
N ALA A 75 -7.27 17.63 -0.32
CA ALA A 75 -8.08 18.36 -1.29
C ALA A 75 -8.98 17.42 -2.11
N ARG A 76 -8.46 16.26 -2.53
CA ARG A 76 -9.25 15.24 -3.23
C ARG A 76 -10.36 14.67 -2.35
N ARG A 77 -10.07 14.35 -1.08
CA ARG A 77 -11.08 13.85 -0.12
C ARG A 77 -12.20 14.84 0.11
N THR A 78 -11.86 16.12 0.33
CA THR A 78 -12.86 17.18 0.52
C THR A 78 -13.69 17.42 -0.74
N ARG A 79 -13.07 17.43 -1.93
CA ARG A 79 -13.81 17.53 -3.21
C ARG A 79 -14.74 16.35 -3.44
N ARG A 80 -14.29 15.11 -3.15
CA ARG A 80 -15.11 13.90 -3.26
C ARG A 80 -16.31 13.96 -2.32
N ARG A 81 -16.12 14.39 -1.06
CA ARG A 81 -17.23 14.59 -0.12
C ARG A 81 -18.24 15.62 -0.65
N ARG A 82 -17.78 16.76 -1.15
CA ARG A 82 -18.66 17.79 -1.74
C ARG A 82 -19.45 17.27 -2.94
N LEU A 83 -18.82 16.48 -3.82
CA LEU A 83 -19.52 15.86 -4.96
C LEU A 83 -20.58 14.86 -4.50
N VAL A 84 -20.28 14.04 -3.49
CA VAL A 84 -21.26 13.10 -2.91
C VAL A 84 -22.44 13.86 -2.31
N PHE A 85 -22.20 14.94 -1.56
CA PHE A 85 -23.28 15.77 -1.02
C PHE A 85 -24.09 16.48 -2.12
N ALA A 86 -23.44 17.03 -3.13
CA ALA A 86 -24.12 17.68 -4.26
C ALA A 86 -25.00 16.69 -5.03
N LEU A 87 -24.51 15.46 -5.25
CA LEU A 87 -25.28 14.41 -5.91
C LEU A 87 -26.47 13.97 -5.05
N ALA A 88 -26.28 13.83 -3.73
CA ALA A 88 -27.39 13.51 -2.81
C ALA A 88 -28.49 14.58 -2.85
N ILE A 89 -28.13 15.86 -2.88
CA ILE A 89 -29.08 16.98 -3.00
C ILE A 89 -29.79 16.94 -4.37
N ALA A 90 -29.07 16.71 -5.45
CA ALA A 90 -29.64 16.63 -6.80
C ALA A 90 -30.65 15.47 -6.92
N VAL A 91 -30.33 14.30 -6.35
CA VAL A 91 -31.25 13.15 -6.29
C VAL A 91 -32.49 13.48 -5.46
N ALA A 92 -32.33 14.13 -4.30
CA ALA A 92 -33.46 14.54 -3.46
C ALA A 92 -34.40 15.53 -4.19
N LEU A 93 -33.84 16.52 -4.88
CA LEU A 93 -34.62 17.46 -5.71
C LEU A 93 -35.34 16.75 -6.86
N PHE A 94 -34.66 15.83 -7.55
CA PHE A 94 -35.28 15.05 -8.62
C PHE A 94 -36.47 14.22 -8.12
N VAL A 95 -36.34 13.57 -6.96
CA VAL A 95 -37.43 12.83 -6.31
C VAL A 95 -38.58 13.75 -5.91
N ALA A 96 -38.30 14.96 -5.44
CA ALA A 96 -39.33 15.94 -5.05
C ALA A 96 -40.11 16.51 -6.25
N VAL A 97 -39.51 16.57 -7.45
CA VAL A 97 -40.15 17.09 -8.68
C VAL A 97 -40.92 16.00 -9.46
N LEU A 98 -40.57 14.72 -9.30
CA LEU A 98 -41.29 13.59 -9.91
C LEU A 98 -42.83 13.59 -9.73
N PRO A 99 -43.43 13.97 -8.58
CA PRO A 99 -44.89 14.05 -8.48
C PRO A 99 -45.51 15.15 -9.35
N PHE A 100 -44.79 16.25 -9.62
CA PHE A 100 -45.28 17.34 -10.46
C PHE A 100 -45.16 17.02 -11.97
N ALA A 101 -44.14 16.25 -12.36
CA ALA A 101 -43.94 15.84 -13.75
C ALA A 101 -44.90 14.73 -14.19
N ARG A 102 -45.46 13.96 -13.25
CA ARG A 102 -46.59 13.08 -13.54
C ARG A 102 -47.85 13.94 -13.58
N GLY A 103 -48.18 14.44 -14.78
CA GLY A 103 -49.46 15.08 -15.04
C GLY A 103 -50.64 14.24 -14.55
N PRO A 104 -51.84 14.83 -14.41
CA PRO A 104 -53.01 14.15 -13.86
C PRO A 104 -53.17 12.80 -14.55
N ARG A 105 -52.98 11.73 -13.77
CA ARG A 105 -53.20 10.37 -14.24
C ARG A 105 -54.64 10.33 -14.74
N ALA A 106 -54.82 10.26 -16.05
CA ALA A 106 -56.06 9.77 -16.61
C ALA A 106 -56.18 8.33 -16.11
N ASP A 107 -57.23 8.05 -15.36
CA ASP A 107 -57.57 6.72 -14.85
C ASP A 107 -57.84 5.78 -16.03
N THR A 108 -56.79 5.27 -16.68
CA THR A 108 -56.90 4.18 -17.63
C THR A 108 -56.98 2.89 -16.82
N ALA A 109 -58.21 2.37 -16.75
CA ALA A 109 -58.56 1.10 -16.15
C ALA A 109 -57.58 -0.03 -16.49
N THR A 110 -57.27 -0.78 -15.44
CA THR A 110 -56.52 -2.03 -15.33
C THR A 110 -56.53 -2.95 -16.56
N ALA A 111 -55.36 -3.11 -17.19
CA ALA A 111 -54.98 -4.35 -17.87
C ALA A 111 -53.71 -4.91 -17.21
N ARG A 112 -53.86 -6.08 -16.59
CA ARG A 112 -52.86 -6.85 -15.85
C ARG A 112 -51.80 -7.41 -16.82
N PRO A 113 -50.53 -6.98 -16.80
CA PRO A 113 -49.49 -7.60 -17.61
C PRO A 113 -48.85 -8.77 -16.86
N SER A 114 -48.81 -9.90 -17.56
CA SER A 114 -48.15 -11.14 -17.18
C SER A 114 -46.63 -10.95 -17.07
N ALA A 115 -46.04 -11.68 -16.13
CA ALA A 115 -44.63 -11.67 -15.77
C ALA A 115 -43.70 -11.96 -16.96
N LYS A 116 -42.69 -11.11 -17.15
CA LYS A 116 -41.46 -11.46 -17.88
C LYS A 116 -40.23 -11.08 -17.07
N VAL A 117 -39.63 -12.14 -16.54
CA VAL A 117 -38.22 -12.42 -16.23
C VAL A 117 -37.25 -11.23 -16.30
N LEU A 118 -36.61 -10.96 -15.15
CA LEU A 118 -35.45 -10.08 -15.00
C LEU A 118 -34.28 -10.55 -15.87
N ALA A 119 -33.81 -9.67 -16.76
CA ALA A 119 -32.45 -9.72 -17.29
C ALA A 119 -31.60 -8.73 -16.49
N ILE A 120 -30.65 -9.26 -15.71
CA ILE A 120 -29.67 -8.48 -14.94
C ILE A 120 -28.71 -7.85 -15.94
N ALA A 121 -28.81 -6.53 -16.14
CA ALA A 121 -27.88 -5.76 -16.96
C ALA A 121 -26.53 -5.67 -16.24
N THR A 122 -25.51 -6.31 -16.81
CA THR A 122 -24.11 -6.20 -16.39
C THR A 122 -23.64 -4.76 -16.57
N VAL A 123 -23.24 -4.12 -15.46
CA VAL A 123 -22.72 -2.75 -15.46
C VAL A 123 -21.34 -2.73 -16.12
N PRO A 124 -21.11 -1.93 -17.19
CA PRO A 124 -19.79 -1.78 -17.80
C PRO A 124 -18.86 -1.07 -16.81
N GLN A 125 -17.79 -1.75 -16.40
CA GLN A 125 -16.76 -1.17 -15.54
C GLN A 125 -15.89 -0.22 -16.38
N PRO A 126 -15.73 1.06 -16.00
CA PRO A 126 -14.94 2.01 -16.77
C PRO A 126 -13.46 1.63 -16.76
N PRO A 127 -12.73 1.81 -17.88
CA PRO A 127 -11.31 1.47 -17.98
C PRO A 127 -10.50 2.33 -16.99
N LEU A 128 -9.67 1.67 -16.17
CA LEU A 128 -8.76 2.34 -15.27
C LEU A 128 -7.80 3.25 -16.06
N PRO A 129 -7.61 4.52 -15.65
CA PRO A 129 -6.63 5.40 -16.27
C PRO A 129 -5.22 4.83 -16.06
N LYS A 130 -4.54 4.50 -17.16
CA LYS A 130 -3.11 4.18 -17.16
C LYS A 130 -2.35 5.45 -16.76
N PRO A 131 -1.53 5.45 -15.69
CA PRO A 131 -0.73 6.60 -15.34
C PRO A 131 0.32 6.85 -16.43
N THR A 132 0.15 7.92 -17.19
CA THR A 132 1.18 8.45 -18.08
C THR A 132 2.24 9.13 -17.21
N MET A 133 3.34 8.43 -16.92
CA MET A 133 4.50 9.02 -16.24
C MET A 133 5.40 9.72 -17.26
N THR A 134 5.77 10.95 -16.95
CA THR A 134 6.70 11.80 -17.70
C THR A 134 8.12 11.22 -17.61
N ALA A 135 8.71 10.93 -18.77
CA ALA A 135 9.92 10.12 -18.96
C ALA A 135 11.26 10.76 -18.54
N GLY A 136 11.24 11.91 -17.87
CA GLY A 136 12.46 12.72 -17.62
C GLY A 136 13.22 12.40 -16.32
N GLU A 137 12.53 12.04 -15.24
CA GLU A 137 13.13 11.93 -13.90
C GLU A 137 13.45 10.49 -13.46
N THR A 138 13.21 9.50 -14.32
CA THR A 138 13.20 8.09 -13.91
C THR A 138 14.57 7.42 -13.90
N GLU A 139 15.55 7.86 -14.69
CA GLU A 139 16.81 7.12 -14.79
C GLU A 139 17.75 7.35 -13.60
N GLU A 140 17.86 8.58 -13.11
CA GLU A 140 18.70 8.88 -11.95
C GLU A 140 18.14 8.24 -10.67
N PHE A 141 16.82 8.28 -10.50
CA PHE A 141 16.12 7.60 -9.41
C PHE A 141 16.25 6.07 -9.49
N ARG A 142 16.20 5.49 -10.71
CA ARG A 142 16.43 4.05 -10.93
C ARG A 142 17.86 3.64 -10.59
N LEU A 143 18.85 4.49 -10.91
CA LEU A 143 20.24 4.24 -10.57
C LEU A 143 20.47 4.29 -9.06
N LEU A 144 19.88 5.26 -8.37
CA LEU A 144 19.94 5.33 -6.90
C LEU A 144 19.26 4.13 -6.23
N ILE A 145 18.11 3.69 -6.73
CA ILE A 145 17.42 2.48 -6.22
C ILE A 145 18.26 1.23 -6.48
N ARG A 146 18.87 1.09 -7.67
CA ARG A 146 19.78 -0.04 -7.94
C ARG A 146 20.98 -0.03 -7.02
N GLN A 147 21.61 1.13 -6.82
CA GLN A 147 22.77 1.25 -5.94
C GLN A 147 22.42 0.91 -4.48
N LEU A 148 21.24 1.32 -4.01
CA LEU A 148 20.75 0.96 -2.68
C LEU A 148 20.45 -0.55 -2.58
N LEU A 149 19.78 -1.12 -3.58
CA LEU A 149 19.51 -2.56 -3.63
C LEU A 149 20.79 -3.37 -3.68
N ASP A 150 21.81 -2.95 -4.42
CA ASP A 150 23.11 -3.61 -4.45
C ASP A 150 23.83 -3.47 -3.10
N GLN A 151 23.79 -2.32 -2.43
CA GLN A 151 24.35 -2.17 -1.08
C GLN A 151 23.66 -3.06 -0.03
N VAL A 152 22.35 -3.25 -0.15
CA VAL A 152 21.57 -4.12 0.73
C VAL A 152 21.77 -5.62 0.37
N SER A 153 21.93 -5.94 -0.92
CA SER A 153 22.08 -7.31 -1.42
C SER A 153 23.52 -7.84 -1.27
N LEU A 154 24.52 -6.96 -1.30
CA LEU A 154 25.93 -7.30 -1.14
C LEU A 154 26.36 -7.50 0.32
N ARG A 155 25.51 -7.16 1.30
CA ARG A 155 25.65 -7.66 2.67
C ARG A 155 24.90 -8.98 2.75
N PRO A 156 25.59 -10.14 2.79
CA PRO A 156 24.91 -11.42 2.94
C PRO A 156 24.05 -11.36 4.20
N LEU A 157 22.74 -11.55 4.04
CA LEU A 157 21.79 -11.74 5.14
C LEU A 157 22.04 -13.05 5.92
N GLU A 158 23.20 -13.69 5.72
CA GLU A 158 23.64 -14.91 6.42
C GLU A 158 23.72 -14.73 7.95
N GLY A 159 23.60 -13.49 8.46
CA GLY A 159 23.46 -13.22 9.90
C GLY A 159 22.03 -13.24 10.45
N PHE A 160 20.98 -13.29 9.62
CA PHE A 160 19.58 -13.18 10.08
C PHE A 160 18.99 -14.49 10.63
N GLU A 161 19.62 -15.64 10.41
CA GLU A 161 19.27 -16.87 11.14
C GLU A 161 19.43 -16.70 12.67
N SER A 162 20.25 -15.74 13.11
CA SER A 162 20.37 -15.40 14.53
C SER A 162 19.16 -14.63 15.06
N VAL A 163 18.42 -13.89 14.23
CA VAL A 163 17.28 -13.08 14.70
C VAL A 163 16.10 -13.98 15.06
N ASP A 164 15.78 -14.99 14.26
CA ASP A 164 14.74 -15.97 14.60
C ASP A 164 15.11 -16.82 15.83
N ARG A 165 16.41 -17.03 16.06
CA ARG A 165 16.92 -17.79 17.22
C ARG A 165 16.97 -16.94 18.49
N VAL A 166 17.25 -15.64 18.38
CA VAL A 166 17.31 -14.68 19.50
C VAL A 166 15.92 -14.13 19.84
N ALA A 167 15.03 -14.01 18.87
CA ALA A 167 13.70 -13.44 19.05
C ALA A 167 12.72 -14.36 19.79
N GLY A 168 12.92 -15.69 19.74
CA GLY A 168 11.94 -16.64 20.24
C GLY A 168 10.56 -16.47 19.57
N LYS A 169 9.59 -17.31 19.93
CA LYS A 169 8.24 -17.29 19.33
C LYS A 169 7.45 -15.97 19.56
N SER A 170 7.97 -15.02 20.34
CA SER A 170 7.24 -13.82 20.78
C SER A 170 7.39 -12.60 19.86
N ILE A 171 8.44 -12.45 19.04
CA ILE A 171 8.59 -11.24 18.18
C ILE A 171 7.93 -11.40 16.79
N ARG A 172 7.06 -12.41 16.63
CA ARG A 172 6.33 -12.67 15.37
C ARG A 172 5.57 -11.47 14.78
N PRO A 173 4.93 -10.58 15.56
CA PRO A 173 4.18 -9.47 14.97
C PRO A 173 5.09 -8.50 14.21
N LEU A 174 6.29 -8.22 14.75
CA LEU A 174 7.26 -7.29 14.17
C LEU A 174 7.98 -7.88 12.96
N ALA A 175 8.31 -9.17 12.97
CA ALA A 175 8.89 -9.83 11.79
C ALA A 175 7.91 -9.79 10.60
N ILE A 176 6.62 -10.02 10.84
CA ILE A 176 5.59 -9.99 9.80
C ILE A 176 5.30 -8.56 9.32
N THR A 177 5.22 -7.58 10.21
CA THR A 177 5.02 -6.17 9.80
C THR A 177 6.26 -5.61 9.11
N PHE A 178 7.46 -5.98 9.54
CA PHE A 178 8.70 -5.61 8.87
C PHE A 178 8.78 -6.27 7.49
N HIS A 179 8.50 -7.56 7.37
CA HIS A 179 8.41 -8.23 6.07
C HIS A 179 7.37 -7.57 5.18
N PHE A 180 6.15 -7.31 5.69
CA PHE A 180 5.10 -6.69 4.90
C PHE A 180 5.45 -5.27 4.50
N ALA A 181 6.02 -4.46 5.39
CA ALA A 181 6.46 -3.10 5.09
C ALA A 181 7.59 -3.12 4.05
N PHE A 182 8.57 -4.01 4.21
CA PHE A 182 9.67 -4.21 3.27
C PHE A 182 9.17 -4.69 1.90
N ASP A 183 8.25 -5.66 1.86
CA ASP A 183 7.66 -6.20 0.64
C ASP A 183 6.75 -5.16 -0.05
N THR A 184 6.04 -4.34 0.73
CA THR A 184 5.26 -3.20 0.24
C THR A 184 6.16 -2.12 -0.33
N LEU A 185 7.27 -1.80 0.34
CA LEU A 185 8.32 -0.92 -0.17
C LEU A 185 8.86 -1.48 -1.50
N ARG A 186 9.18 -2.78 -1.54
CA ARG A 186 9.69 -3.46 -2.73
C ARG A 186 8.71 -3.42 -3.91
N ARG A 187 7.41 -3.58 -3.64
CA ARG A 187 6.34 -3.51 -4.66
C ARG A 187 5.99 -2.08 -5.08
N THR A 188 6.23 -1.09 -4.22
CA THR A 188 5.95 0.32 -4.51
C THR A 188 7.13 1.03 -5.17
N LEU A 189 8.33 0.43 -5.17
CA LEU A 189 9.45 0.88 -5.99
C LEU A 189 9.12 0.67 -7.48
N PRO A 190 9.04 1.75 -8.29
CA PRO A 190 8.72 1.67 -9.70
C PRO A 190 9.91 1.06 -10.47
N GLY A 191 9.82 -0.22 -10.84
CA GLY A 191 10.90 -0.87 -11.60
C GLY A 191 10.78 -2.38 -11.82
N GLN A 192 9.96 -3.10 -11.03
CA GLN A 192 9.63 -4.49 -11.32
C GLN A 192 8.39 -4.60 -12.21
N GLY A 193 8.46 -3.98 -13.39
CA GLY A 193 7.56 -4.34 -14.48
C GLY A 193 7.93 -5.75 -14.93
N SER A 194 6.96 -6.67 -14.86
CA SER A 194 7.00 -7.99 -15.46
C SER A 194 7.74 -7.94 -16.79
N ALA A 195 8.83 -8.68 -16.92
CA ALA A 195 9.42 -8.94 -18.24
C ALA A 195 8.30 -9.51 -19.11
N GLU A 196 7.80 -8.68 -20.01
CA GLU A 196 6.82 -9.04 -21.03
C GLU A 196 7.41 -10.26 -21.77
N PRO A 197 6.75 -11.43 -21.77
CA PRO A 197 7.28 -12.59 -22.45
C PRO A 197 7.35 -12.24 -23.93
N THR A 198 8.58 -12.07 -24.42
CA THR A 198 8.88 -11.76 -25.81
C THR A 198 8.33 -12.89 -26.67
N HIS A 199 7.13 -12.68 -27.21
CA HIS A 199 6.57 -13.57 -28.22
C HIS A 199 7.51 -13.49 -29.44
N PRO A 200 8.12 -14.59 -29.89
CA PRO A 200 9.00 -14.56 -31.05
C PRO A 200 8.16 -14.18 -32.28
N GLN A 201 8.45 -13.02 -32.85
CA GLN A 201 7.85 -12.58 -34.12
C GLN A 201 8.19 -13.61 -35.20
N ALA A 202 7.13 -14.19 -35.77
CA ALA A 202 7.19 -15.01 -36.96
C ALA A 202 7.82 -14.19 -38.09
N ARG A 203 9.06 -14.56 -38.41
CA ARG A 203 9.85 -14.05 -39.53
C ARG A 203 9.07 -14.27 -40.82
N SER A 204 8.61 -13.19 -41.44
CA SER A 204 8.01 -13.20 -42.75
C SER A 204 9.01 -13.73 -43.79
N LEU A 205 8.78 -14.92 -44.32
CA LEU A 205 9.39 -15.38 -45.57
C LEU A 205 8.66 -14.68 -46.72
N ARG A 206 9.25 -13.60 -47.23
CA ARG A 206 8.84 -12.93 -48.47
C ARG A 206 10.11 -12.51 -49.23
N SER A 207 10.58 -13.42 -50.08
CA SER A 207 11.59 -13.28 -51.15
C SER A 207 11.38 -14.51 -52.03
N ASP A 208 11.31 -14.49 -53.35
CA ASP A 208 11.20 -13.44 -54.35
C ASP A 208 10.51 -14.11 -55.54
N ALA A 209 9.51 -13.44 -56.11
CA ALA A 209 8.94 -13.84 -57.39
C ALA A 209 9.89 -13.37 -58.49
N ALA A 210 10.64 -14.29 -59.07
CA ALA A 210 11.30 -14.09 -60.35
C ALA A 210 10.23 -13.99 -61.44
N SER A 211 10.21 -12.85 -62.14
CA SER A 211 9.45 -12.63 -63.38
C SER A 211 10.41 -12.70 -64.59
N PRO A 212 9.85 -12.90 -65.80
CA PRO A 212 10.50 -13.59 -66.92
C PRO A 212 11.16 -12.61 -67.91
N ILE A 213 12.20 -13.05 -68.62
CA ILE A 213 12.71 -12.40 -69.84
C ILE A 213 13.18 -13.46 -70.85
N ILE A 214 12.44 -13.51 -71.97
CA ILE A 214 12.73 -14.04 -73.33
C ILE A 214 12.84 -15.56 -73.51
#